data_AF-A0A832S127-F1
#
_entry.id   AF-A0A832S127-F1
#
_cell.length_a   1.000
_cell.length_b   1.000
_cell.length_c   1.000
_cell.angle_alpha   90.00
_cell.angle_beta   90.00
_cell.angle_gamma   90.00
#
_symmetry.space_group_name_H-M   'P 1'
#
loop_
_entity.id
_entity.type
_entity.pdbx_description
1 polymer ?
#
loop_
_entity_poly.entity_id
_entity_poly.type
_entity_poly.pdbx_seq_one_letter_code
_entity_poly.pdbx_strand_id
1 'polypeptide(L)'
;MVEKEIDSLCSQYGLKSTNLSHLTLKVNFPDSDLEYGFSGEENSFYLPLYQELTALSSLPKDSYSQAYIQLILDSGKVNSEYLADFFNNPLGLKIRKAWEARGFILRTKTLESDIPVPESPVESALESTLNSTAFFSGKTGSSETSSLEAGETLFEGSSSIENMCEGINGSASVLSGIDTPSFSGISSILPIVDLDSLMHSRLYLPDLQVQLEILKIKALTKELISELSVFECRLSTYPKSMTHIRKKLELIREAVKLANDSDYILELIRRGESKRLEFKSTLRMNLITGKPDWNIEHAVLKTIVAYLNTDGGILLVGVSNSGEALGIKNDGFPSEERFLLHFKQLIKQHIGLNYAPMIEYTLVPVNGNEVLEIDCKKSDEAVFLKTDKDEEEFYIRIGPSSERLAGSKLIEYVNRRYSGRSG
;
A
#
# COMPACT_ATOMS: atom_id res chain seq x y z
N MET A 1 21.28 -8.77 14.76
CA MET A 1 20.75 -7.48 14.26
C MET A 1 19.22 -7.54 14.20
N VAL A 2 18.65 -8.38 13.33
CA VAL A 2 17.19 -8.55 13.12
C VAL A 2 16.35 -8.64 14.41
N GLU A 3 16.75 -9.41 15.43
CA GLU A 3 15.98 -9.49 16.68
C GLU A 3 15.84 -8.14 17.41
N LYS A 4 16.85 -7.25 17.37
CA LYS A 4 16.72 -5.90 17.95
C LYS A 4 15.80 -4.99 17.15
N GLU A 5 15.69 -5.21 15.84
CA GLU A 5 14.75 -4.52 14.96
C GLU A 5 13.31 -4.98 15.24
N ILE A 6 13.09 -6.29 15.37
CA ILE A 6 11.81 -6.88 15.75
C ILE A 6 11.39 -6.42 17.16
N ASP A 7 12.26 -6.56 18.15
CA ASP A 7 11.99 -6.14 19.53
C ASP A 7 11.64 -4.64 19.59
N SER A 8 12.33 -3.78 18.83
CA SER A 8 12.05 -2.34 18.74
C SER A 8 10.72 -2.03 18.05
N LEU A 9 10.40 -2.70 16.94
CA LEU A 9 9.13 -2.53 16.23
C LEU A 9 7.95 -2.96 17.11
N CYS A 10 8.02 -4.16 17.68
CA CYS A 10 6.96 -4.71 18.52
C CYS A 10 6.75 -3.91 19.81
N SER A 11 7.81 -3.33 20.38
CA SER A 11 7.70 -2.36 21.48
C SER A 11 6.95 -1.09 21.07
N GLN A 12 7.17 -0.57 19.86
CA GLN A 12 6.44 0.60 19.35
C GLN A 12 4.95 0.29 19.14
N TYR A 13 4.61 -0.94 18.73
CA TYR A 13 3.22 -1.41 18.60
C TYR A 13 2.58 -1.87 19.93
N GLY A 14 3.27 -1.72 21.07
CA GLY A 14 2.76 -2.09 22.40
C GLY A 14 2.54 -3.60 22.61
N LEU A 15 3.06 -4.44 21.72
CA LEU A 15 2.84 -5.89 21.74
C LEU A 15 3.67 -6.55 22.85
N LYS A 16 3.04 -7.42 23.63
CA LYS A 16 3.72 -8.17 24.70
C LYS A 16 4.49 -9.34 24.09
N SER A 17 5.72 -9.55 24.56
CA SER A 17 6.47 -10.76 24.23
C SER A 17 5.90 -11.97 24.96
N THR A 18 5.72 -13.07 24.26
CA THR A 18 5.41 -14.40 24.80
C THR A 18 6.31 -15.45 24.13
N ASN A 19 6.55 -16.57 24.79
CA ASN A 19 7.26 -17.69 24.17
C ASN A 19 6.25 -18.62 23.48
N LEU A 20 6.66 -19.27 22.39
CA LEU A 20 5.83 -20.28 21.71
C LEU A 20 5.42 -21.43 22.66
N SER A 21 6.31 -21.81 23.60
CA SER A 21 6.02 -22.76 24.69
C SER A 21 4.86 -22.37 25.62
N HIS A 22 4.52 -21.09 25.71
CA HIS A 22 3.37 -20.64 26.51
C HIS A 22 2.05 -20.68 25.73
N LEU A 23 2.11 -20.84 24.41
CA LEU A 23 0.98 -20.83 23.48
C LEU A 23 0.60 -22.24 22.98
N THR A 24 1.51 -23.19 23.00
CA THR A 24 1.33 -24.54 22.45
C THR A 24 1.15 -25.57 23.58
N LEU A 25 0.12 -26.40 23.47
CA LEU A 25 -0.19 -27.50 24.39
C LEU A 25 0.51 -28.81 24.00
N LYS A 26 0.63 -29.08 22.69
CA LYS A 26 1.21 -30.30 22.12
C LYS A 26 1.84 -30.03 20.77
N VAL A 27 2.88 -30.76 20.41
CA VAL A 27 3.49 -30.78 19.08
C VAL A 27 3.31 -32.17 18.48
N ASN A 28 2.76 -32.25 17.28
CA ASN A 28 2.69 -33.47 16.48
C ASN A 28 3.59 -33.35 15.25
N PHE A 29 4.26 -34.44 14.91
CA PHE A 29 4.96 -34.63 13.63
C PHE A 29 4.07 -35.42 12.67
N PRO A 30 4.25 -35.28 11.34
CA PRO A 30 3.44 -35.99 10.36
C PRO A 30 3.65 -37.51 10.44
N ASP A 31 2.55 -38.25 10.51
CA ASP A 31 2.44 -39.69 10.65
C ASP A 31 2.07 -40.32 9.29
N SER A 32 2.75 -41.40 8.88
CA SER A 32 2.46 -42.11 7.63
C SER A 32 1.13 -42.85 7.63
N ASP A 33 0.61 -43.17 8.82
CA ASP A 33 -0.56 -44.03 8.97
C ASP A 33 -1.88 -43.22 8.96
N LEU A 34 -1.79 -41.88 8.84
CA LEU A 34 -2.92 -40.95 8.77
C LEU A 34 -3.09 -40.39 7.35
N GLU A 35 -4.33 -40.43 6.82
CA GLU A 35 -4.71 -39.99 5.46
C GLU A 35 -4.20 -38.58 5.09
N TYR A 36 -4.12 -37.67 6.07
CA TYR A 36 -3.67 -36.28 5.92
C TYR A 36 -2.38 -35.98 6.70
N GLY A 37 -1.68 -37.01 7.17
CA GLY A 37 -0.46 -36.92 7.99
C GLY A 37 -0.65 -36.45 9.44
N PHE A 38 -1.80 -35.88 9.81
CA PHE A 38 -2.02 -35.29 11.13
C PHE A 38 -3.39 -35.65 11.72
N SER A 39 -3.48 -35.67 13.05
CA SER A 39 -4.75 -35.86 13.75
C SER A 39 -5.59 -34.58 13.70
N GLY A 40 -6.87 -34.70 13.35
CA GLY A 40 -7.81 -33.58 13.30
C GLY A 40 -8.15 -33.05 14.70
N GLU A 41 -7.39 -32.06 15.17
CA GLU A 41 -7.47 -31.47 16.51
C GLU A 41 -7.89 -29.99 16.39
N GLU A 42 -8.73 -29.50 17.32
CA GLU A 42 -9.15 -28.09 17.33
C GLU A 42 -7.98 -27.13 17.62
N ASN A 43 -8.09 -25.90 17.11
CA ASN A 43 -7.07 -24.85 17.24
C ASN A 43 -5.65 -25.29 16.78
N SER A 44 -5.57 -26.23 15.83
CA SER A 44 -4.33 -26.65 15.17
C SER A 44 -3.71 -25.52 14.34
N PHE A 45 -2.41 -25.34 14.44
CA PHE A 45 -1.60 -24.49 13.58
C PHE A 45 -0.46 -25.30 12.97
N TYR A 46 -0.31 -25.23 11.65
CA TYR A 46 0.70 -25.97 10.90
C TYR A 46 1.84 -25.01 10.52
N LEU A 47 2.98 -25.17 11.18
CA LEU A 47 4.18 -24.39 10.91
C LEU A 47 4.95 -25.03 9.74
N PRO A 48 5.18 -24.31 8.62
CA PRO A 48 5.99 -24.82 7.53
C PRO A 48 7.46 -24.94 7.94
N LEU A 49 8.06 -26.08 7.62
CA LEU A 49 9.48 -26.36 7.77
C LEU A 49 10.32 -25.77 6.63
N TYR A 50 9.68 -25.14 5.64
CA TYR A 50 10.32 -24.50 4.49
C TYR A 50 9.89 -23.03 4.36
N GLN A 51 10.84 -22.14 4.10
CA GLN A 51 10.65 -20.69 4.04
C GLN A 51 9.69 -20.27 2.91
N GLU A 52 9.62 -21.06 1.84
CA GLU A 52 8.80 -20.86 0.65
C GLU A 52 7.31 -21.20 0.85
N LEU A 53 6.96 -21.94 1.90
CA LEU A 53 5.59 -22.35 2.20
C LEU A 53 4.87 -21.34 3.11
N THR A 54 3.54 -21.38 3.13
CA THR A 54 2.67 -20.60 4.01
C THR A 54 2.37 -21.34 5.31
N ALA A 55 2.11 -20.60 6.40
CA ALA A 55 1.56 -21.16 7.63
C ALA A 55 0.04 -21.29 7.54
N LEU A 56 -0.53 -22.34 8.16
CA LEU A 56 -1.92 -22.75 7.94
C LEU A 56 -2.65 -23.05 9.26
N SER A 57 -3.97 -22.82 9.30
CA SER A 57 -4.86 -23.23 10.40
C SER A 57 -5.64 -24.51 10.09
N SER A 58 -5.72 -24.92 8.83
CA SER A 58 -6.19 -26.23 8.37
C SER A 58 -5.33 -26.68 7.19
N LEU A 59 -5.13 -27.99 7.04
CA LEU A 59 -4.31 -28.54 5.96
C LEU A 59 -5.19 -28.83 4.72
N PRO A 60 -4.89 -28.27 3.53
CA PRO A 60 -5.50 -28.71 2.28
C PRO A 60 -5.23 -30.19 1.99
N LYS A 61 -6.18 -30.86 1.33
CA LYS A 61 -6.09 -32.31 1.03
C LYS A 61 -4.83 -32.70 0.26
N ASP A 62 -4.36 -31.85 -0.63
CA ASP A 62 -3.21 -32.10 -1.52
C ASP A 62 -1.89 -31.55 -0.96
N SER A 63 -1.81 -31.25 0.34
CA SER A 63 -0.59 -30.70 0.97
C SER A 63 0.42 -31.77 1.37
N TYR A 64 1.70 -31.47 1.13
CA TYR A 64 2.85 -32.24 1.61
C TYR A 64 2.95 -32.17 3.14
N SER A 65 2.23 -33.03 3.87
CA SER A 65 2.23 -33.07 5.35
C SER A 65 3.63 -33.15 5.96
N GLN A 66 4.54 -33.87 5.33
CA GLN A 66 5.98 -33.98 5.66
C GLN A 66 6.74 -32.64 5.71
N ALA A 67 6.19 -31.58 5.11
CA ALA A 67 6.78 -30.24 5.09
C ALA A 67 6.33 -29.34 6.27
N TYR A 68 5.58 -29.88 7.24
CA TYR A 68 5.01 -29.13 8.36
C TYR A 68 5.24 -29.82 9.72
N ILE A 69 5.09 -29.05 10.80
CA ILE A 69 4.77 -29.58 12.14
C ILE A 69 3.44 -28.97 12.61
N GLN A 70 2.64 -29.76 13.32
CA GLN A 70 1.36 -29.32 13.87
C GLN A 70 1.54 -28.93 15.34
N LEU A 71 1.26 -27.68 15.66
CA LEU A 71 1.19 -27.16 17.03
C LEU A 71 -0.29 -27.10 17.43
N ILE A 72 -0.66 -27.81 18.51
CA ILE A 72 -1.99 -27.70 19.12
C ILE A 72 -1.95 -26.52 20.08
N LEU A 73 -2.74 -25.49 19.83
CA LEU A 73 -2.62 -24.21 20.53
C LEU A 73 -3.63 -24.05 21.68
N ASP A 74 -3.19 -23.36 22.73
CA ASP A 74 -4.03 -22.92 23.84
C ASP A 74 -5.06 -21.88 23.37
N SER A 75 -6.30 -22.34 23.21
CA SER A 75 -7.43 -21.53 22.76
C SER A 75 -7.85 -20.43 23.74
N GLY A 76 -7.32 -20.44 24.98
CA GLY A 76 -7.45 -19.32 25.92
C GLY A 76 -6.42 -18.21 25.71
N LYS A 77 -5.45 -18.37 24.81
CA LYS A 77 -4.35 -17.41 24.56
C LYS A 77 -4.18 -17.01 23.09
N VAL A 78 -4.37 -17.95 22.16
CA VAL A 78 -4.13 -17.71 20.73
C VAL A 78 -5.09 -18.50 19.85
N ASN A 79 -5.54 -17.86 18.78
CA ASN A 79 -6.34 -18.49 17.72
C ASN A 79 -5.42 -18.94 16.56
N SER A 80 -5.63 -20.14 16.02
CA SER A 80 -4.74 -20.68 14.97
C SER A 80 -4.87 -20.02 13.60
N GLU A 81 -6.04 -19.48 13.23
CA GLU A 81 -6.19 -18.66 12.01
C GLU A 81 -5.44 -17.34 12.16
N TYR A 82 -5.52 -16.69 13.34
CA TYR A 82 -4.72 -15.51 13.62
C TYR A 82 -3.22 -15.80 13.56
N LEU A 83 -2.77 -16.94 14.11
CA LEU A 83 -1.35 -17.30 14.11
C LEU A 83 -0.85 -17.67 12.69
N ALA A 84 -1.67 -18.34 11.89
CA ALA A 84 -1.40 -18.60 10.47
C ALA A 84 -1.26 -17.30 9.66
N ASP A 85 -2.22 -16.37 9.82
CA ASP A 85 -2.18 -15.05 9.19
C ASP A 85 -0.94 -14.24 9.63
N PHE A 86 -0.61 -14.28 10.93
CA PHE A 86 0.57 -13.64 11.50
C PHE A 86 1.87 -14.13 10.84
N PHE A 87 2.09 -15.45 10.74
CA PHE A 87 3.32 -16.02 10.16
C PHE A 87 3.43 -15.88 8.63
N ASN A 88 2.35 -15.45 7.96
CA ASN A 88 2.33 -15.12 6.53
C ASN A 88 2.47 -13.62 6.26
N ASN A 89 2.28 -12.75 7.25
CA ASN A 89 2.46 -11.31 7.10
C ASN A 89 3.96 -10.92 7.06
N PRO A 90 4.33 -9.69 6.66
CA PRO A 90 5.72 -9.28 6.51
C PRO A 90 6.60 -9.38 7.78
N LEU A 91 6.00 -9.24 8.98
CA LEU A 91 6.70 -9.43 10.25
C LEU A 91 6.89 -10.92 10.57
N GLY A 92 5.85 -11.72 10.34
CA GLY A 92 5.93 -13.18 10.42
C GLY A 92 7.00 -13.77 9.49
N LEU A 93 7.06 -13.29 8.25
CA LEU A 93 8.09 -13.67 7.27
C LEU A 93 9.51 -13.26 7.71
N LYS A 94 9.68 -12.09 8.35
CA LYS A 94 10.95 -11.70 8.99
C LYS A 94 11.33 -12.64 10.15
N ILE A 95 10.36 -13.07 10.97
CA ILE A 95 10.59 -14.04 12.07
C ILE A 95 10.97 -15.41 11.49
N ARG A 96 10.24 -15.92 10.50
CA ARG A 96 10.56 -17.20 9.83
C ARG A 96 11.96 -17.17 9.20
N LYS A 97 12.36 -16.06 8.58
CA LYS A 97 13.72 -15.85 8.06
C LYS A 97 14.79 -15.73 9.16
N ALA A 98 14.45 -15.27 10.37
CA ALA A 98 15.35 -15.32 11.52
C ALA A 98 15.49 -16.76 12.08
N TRP A 99 14.46 -17.59 11.92
CA TRP A 99 14.48 -19.01 12.25
C TRP A 99 15.23 -19.86 11.21
N GLU A 100 15.28 -19.44 9.93
CA GLU A 100 16.18 -20.00 8.89
C GLU A 100 17.64 -20.00 9.38
N ALA A 101 18.10 -18.86 9.91
CA ALA A 101 19.46 -18.72 10.46
C ALA A 101 19.71 -19.51 11.77
N ARG A 102 18.68 -20.16 12.34
CA ARG A 102 18.77 -21.10 13.47
C ARG A 102 18.53 -22.55 13.06
N GLY A 103 18.23 -22.82 11.80
CA GLY A 103 17.94 -24.16 11.28
C GLY A 103 16.55 -24.71 11.65
N PHE A 104 15.65 -23.91 12.23
CA PHE A 104 14.29 -24.38 12.54
C PHE A 104 13.37 -24.38 11.30
N ILE A 105 13.72 -23.54 10.31
CA ILE A 105 13.10 -23.50 8.99
C ILE A 105 14.22 -23.71 7.97
N LEU A 106 13.96 -24.52 6.96
CA LEU A 106 14.87 -24.76 5.87
C LEU A 106 14.54 -23.88 4.67
N ARG A 107 15.52 -23.74 3.79
CA ARG A 107 15.33 -23.25 2.44
C ARG A 107 15.49 -24.43 1.48
N THR A 108 14.65 -24.51 0.46
CA THR A 108 14.83 -25.54 -0.56
C THR A 108 16.17 -25.32 -1.26
N LYS A 109 16.97 -26.39 -1.42
CA LYS A 109 18.17 -26.33 -2.27
C LYS A 109 17.70 -26.29 -3.71
N THR A 110 17.68 -25.10 -4.31
CA THR A 110 17.69 -24.98 -5.77
C THR A 110 18.89 -25.78 -6.27
N LEU A 111 18.64 -26.84 -7.04
CA LEU A 111 19.66 -27.37 -7.94
C LEU A 111 19.84 -26.33 -9.05
N GLU A 112 20.76 -25.40 -8.84
CA GLU A 112 21.35 -24.64 -9.94
C GLU A 112 21.99 -25.66 -10.87
N SER A 113 21.32 -25.96 -11.97
CA SER A 113 21.77 -26.94 -12.94
C SER A 113 22.88 -26.33 -13.77
N ASP A 114 24.11 -26.40 -13.25
CA ASP A 114 25.35 -26.20 -13.99
C ASP A 114 25.50 -27.28 -15.07
N ILE A 115 24.65 -27.18 -16.09
CA ILE A 115 24.78 -27.87 -17.37
C ILE A 115 25.48 -26.87 -18.28
N PRO A 116 26.77 -27.07 -18.62
CA PRO A 116 27.44 -26.22 -19.60
C PRO A 116 26.69 -26.30 -20.93
N VAL A 117 26.19 -25.16 -21.41
CA VAL A 117 25.57 -25.07 -22.74
C VAL A 117 26.65 -25.41 -23.77
N PRO A 118 26.48 -26.45 -24.61
CA PRO A 118 27.46 -26.77 -25.64
C PRO A 118 27.43 -25.70 -26.74
N GLU A 119 28.52 -24.98 -26.94
CA GLU A 119 28.68 -24.09 -28.09
C GLU A 119 28.73 -24.92 -29.38
N SER A 120 27.78 -24.71 -30.30
CA SER A 120 27.78 -25.30 -31.65
C SER A 120 28.12 -24.22 -32.69
N PRO A 121 29.28 -24.27 -33.37
CA PRO A 121 29.73 -23.18 -34.24
C PRO A 121 29.54 -23.46 -35.75
N VAL A 122 29.53 -22.37 -36.54
CA VAL A 122 29.76 -22.26 -38.01
C VAL A 122 28.61 -22.59 -38.99
N GLU A 123 27.95 -21.52 -39.47
CA GLU A 123 27.58 -21.17 -40.88
C GLU A 123 26.73 -22.17 -41.75
N SER A 124 26.17 -21.85 -42.93
CA SER A 124 26.28 -20.66 -43.81
C SER A 124 25.01 -20.33 -44.63
N ALA A 125 24.88 -19.04 -44.98
CA ALA A 125 24.28 -18.44 -46.18
C ALA A 125 22.96 -18.95 -46.82
N LEU A 126 21.99 -18.03 -46.98
CA LEU A 126 21.75 -17.38 -48.28
C LEU A 126 20.77 -16.19 -48.15
N GLU A 127 21.13 -15.04 -48.74
CA GLU A 127 20.21 -13.91 -48.93
C GLU A 127 19.38 -14.09 -50.23
N SER A 128 18.13 -13.64 -50.23
CA SER A 128 17.59 -12.90 -51.38
C SER A 128 16.28 -12.17 -51.07
N THR A 129 16.15 -11.00 -51.68
CA THR A 129 15.00 -10.10 -51.68
C THR A 129 13.70 -10.74 -52.18
N LEU A 130 12.54 -10.22 -51.73
CA LEU A 130 11.53 -9.66 -52.64
C LEU A 130 10.47 -8.80 -51.92
N ASN A 131 10.14 -7.64 -52.50
CA ASN A 131 8.96 -6.83 -52.18
C ASN A 131 7.79 -7.20 -53.11
N SER A 132 6.54 -7.14 -52.63
CA SER A 132 5.31 -6.63 -53.33
C SER A 132 4.03 -7.14 -52.61
N THR A 133 3.20 -6.29 -52.00
CA THR A 133 2.01 -5.55 -52.52
C THR A 133 0.81 -6.37 -53.04
N ALA A 134 -0.32 -6.28 -52.31
CA ALA A 134 -1.70 -6.01 -52.81
C ALA A 134 -2.57 -5.60 -51.57
N PHE A 135 -3.56 -4.67 -51.53
CA PHE A 135 -4.59 -4.15 -52.47
C PHE A 135 -5.67 -5.19 -52.85
N PHE A 136 -6.99 -4.92 -53.02
CA PHE A 136 -7.90 -3.73 -53.03
C PHE A 136 -9.34 -4.23 -52.63
N SER A 137 -10.41 -3.48 -52.34
CA SER A 137 -10.79 -2.05 -52.14
C SER A 137 -11.95 -2.02 -51.08
N GLY A 138 -12.84 -1.04 -50.83
CA GLY A 138 -13.26 0.27 -51.38
C GLY A 138 -14.37 0.86 -50.43
N LYS A 139 -14.54 2.17 -50.23
CA LYS A 139 -15.40 3.14 -50.98
C LYS A 139 -16.83 2.63 -51.29
N THR A 140 -17.96 3.30 -50.96
CA THR A 140 -18.31 4.63 -50.37
C THR A 140 -19.80 4.61 -49.94
N GLY A 141 -20.44 5.57 -49.24
CA GLY A 141 -20.08 6.90 -48.70
C GLY A 141 -21.33 7.73 -48.29
N SER A 142 -21.14 9.01 -47.89
CA SER A 142 -22.13 10.12 -47.71
C SER A 142 -23.40 9.98 -46.80
N SER A 143 -23.47 10.86 -45.79
CA SER A 143 -24.57 11.71 -45.29
C SER A 143 -26.06 11.28 -45.11
N GLU A 144 -26.70 12.03 -44.20
CA GLU A 144 -28.14 12.38 -44.07
C GLU A 144 -29.09 11.63 -43.11
N THR A 145 -30.19 12.33 -42.78
CA THR A 145 -30.96 12.30 -41.53
C THR A 145 -32.28 11.51 -41.56
N SER A 146 -32.62 10.81 -40.47
CA SER A 146 -33.98 10.50 -39.95
C SER A 146 -33.83 9.62 -38.68
N SER A 147 -34.53 9.71 -37.54
CA SER A 147 -35.90 10.12 -37.12
C SER A 147 -36.92 8.96 -37.05
N LEU A 148 -37.59 8.82 -35.89
CA LEU A 148 -38.71 7.88 -35.59
C LEU A 148 -38.27 6.39 -35.46
N GLU A 149 -38.91 5.52 -34.67
CA GLU A 149 -39.84 5.69 -33.54
C GLU A 149 -39.75 4.51 -32.53
N ALA A 150 -40.65 4.44 -31.55
CA ALA A 150 -40.65 3.39 -30.53
C ALA A 150 -41.14 2.02 -31.04
N GLY A 151 -40.65 0.95 -30.42
CA GLY A 151 -41.13 -0.42 -30.60
C GLY A 151 -40.85 -1.26 -29.37
N GLU A 152 -41.86 -1.43 -28.51
CA GLU A 152 -41.75 -2.29 -27.32
C GLU A 152 -41.80 -3.77 -27.73
N THR A 153 -40.79 -4.55 -27.34
CA THR A 153 -40.83 -6.01 -27.34
C THR A 153 -40.59 -6.54 -25.94
N LEU A 154 -41.69 -6.79 -25.22
CA LEU A 154 -41.69 -7.63 -24.04
C LEU A 154 -41.19 -9.03 -24.42
N PHE A 155 -40.11 -9.46 -23.77
CA PHE A 155 -39.71 -10.87 -23.74
C PHE A 155 -39.67 -11.33 -22.28
N GLU A 156 -40.55 -12.26 -21.94
CA GLU A 156 -40.53 -12.92 -20.64
C GLU A 156 -39.30 -13.82 -20.54
N GLY A 157 -38.57 -13.74 -19.42
CA GLY A 157 -37.28 -14.40 -19.26
C GLY A 157 -36.95 -14.65 -17.79
N SER A 158 -37.72 -15.54 -17.16
CA SER A 158 -37.51 -15.97 -15.77
C SER A 158 -36.38 -17.01 -15.66
N SER A 159 -35.13 -16.56 -15.81
CA SER A 159 -33.94 -17.32 -15.41
C SER A 159 -33.03 -16.47 -14.51
N SER A 160 -32.64 -17.02 -13.36
CA SER A 160 -31.79 -16.31 -12.39
C SER A 160 -30.40 -16.04 -12.98
N ILE A 161 -30.01 -14.76 -13.02
CA ILE A 161 -28.71 -14.29 -13.55
C ILE A 161 -27.53 -14.69 -12.64
N GLU A 162 -27.81 -15.15 -11.42
CA GLU A 162 -26.84 -15.55 -10.39
C GLU A 162 -25.84 -16.61 -10.89
N ASN A 163 -26.28 -17.54 -11.75
CA ASN A 163 -25.46 -18.67 -12.23
C ASN A 163 -24.45 -18.33 -13.36
N MET A 164 -24.27 -17.04 -13.71
CA MET A 164 -23.34 -16.63 -14.78
C MET A 164 -22.01 -16.04 -14.29
N CYS A 165 -21.82 -15.85 -12.98
CA CYS A 165 -20.63 -15.19 -12.42
C CYS A 165 -19.60 -16.14 -11.77
N GLU A 166 -19.88 -17.44 -11.63
CA GLU A 166 -18.97 -18.42 -11.00
C GLU A 166 -17.68 -18.70 -11.81
N GLY A 167 -17.57 -18.18 -13.03
CA GLY A 167 -16.48 -18.50 -13.97
C GLY A 167 -15.29 -17.53 -14.05
N ILE A 168 -15.30 -16.39 -13.34
CA ILE A 168 -14.30 -15.32 -13.52
C ILE A 168 -13.36 -15.18 -12.31
N ASN A 169 -12.61 -16.25 -12.03
CA ASN A 169 -11.38 -16.16 -11.25
C ASN A 169 -10.22 -15.81 -12.21
N GLY A 170 -9.98 -14.52 -12.44
CA GLY A 170 -8.84 -14.07 -13.26
C GLY A 170 -8.72 -12.56 -13.47
N SER A 171 -7.50 -12.04 -13.31
CA SER A 171 -7.03 -10.71 -13.75
C SER A 171 -7.33 -9.48 -12.86
N ALA A 172 -6.97 -9.55 -11.57
CA ALA A 172 -6.66 -8.37 -10.74
C ALA A 172 -5.39 -8.63 -9.88
N SER A 173 -4.25 -8.80 -10.54
CA SER A 173 -3.04 -9.37 -9.94
C SER A 173 -2.12 -8.35 -9.24
N VAL A 174 -2.25 -8.25 -7.92
CA VAL A 174 -1.16 -7.82 -7.03
C VAL A 174 -1.00 -8.86 -5.91
N LEU A 175 0.07 -9.65 -6.00
CA LEU A 175 0.52 -10.64 -4.99
C LEU A 175 -0.42 -11.85 -4.72
N SER A 176 -0.89 -12.52 -5.77
CA SER A 176 -1.44 -13.90 -5.68
C SER A 176 -0.82 -14.87 -6.71
N GLY A 177 0.44 -14.62 -7.09
CA GLY A 177 1.25 -15.56 -7.88
C GLY A 177 1.85 -16.66 -7.00
N ILE A 178 1.03 -17.58 -6.50
CA ILE A 178 1.50 -18.90 -6.07
C ILE A 178 1.26 -19.84 -7.24
N ASP A 179 2.19 -19.86 -8.19
CA ASP A 179 2.45 -21.09 -8.93
C ASP A 179 2.73 -22.17 -7.88
N THR A 180 1.96 -23.26 -7.84
CA THR A 180 2.25 -24.39 -6.95
C THR A 180 3.61 -24.95 -7.34
N PRO A 181 4.69 -24.76 -6.55
CA PRO A 181 6.02 -25.08 -7.03
C PRO A 181 6.13 -26.61 -7.11
N SER A 182 6.64 -27.11 -8.24
CA SER A 182 6.94 -28.52 -8.43
C SER A 182 8.18 -28.89 -7.62
N PHE A 183 8.02 -28.95 -6.29
CA PHE A 183 9.04 -29.07 -5.26
C PHE A 183 9.84 -30.39 -5.33
N SER A 184 10.70 -30.45 -6.34
CA SER A 184 11.55 -31.59 -6.71
C SER A 184 12.78 -31.68 -5.80
N GLY A 185 12.55 -31.72 -4.48
CA GLY A 185 13.62 -31.64 -3.48
C GLY A 185 13.20 -31.74 -2.00
N ILE A 186 11.91 -31.90 -1.67
CA ILE A 186 11.50 -32.24 -0.29
C ILE A 186 11.92 -33.69 -0.02
N SER A 187 12.74 -33.90 1.01
CA SER A 187 13.09 -35.25 1.44
C SER A 187 11.95 -35.85 2.26
N SER A 188 11.70 -37.16 2.12
CA SER A 188 10.74 -37.90 2.94
C SER A 188 11.17 -38.10 4.40
N ILE A 189 12.37 -37.59 4.76
CA ILE A 189 12.89 -37.57 6.12
C ILE A 189 12.63 -36.18 6.72
N LEU A 190 11.86 -36.14 7.81
CA LEU A 190 11.66 -34.92 8.59
C LEU A 190 13.01 -34.31 9.00
N PRO A 191 13.23 -33.00 8.77
CA PRO A 191 14.46 -32.35 9.21
C PRO A 191 14.53 -32.31 10.74
N ILE A 192 15.74 -32.51 11.28
CA ILE A 192 16.00 -32.48 12.72
C ILE A 192 15.96 -31.03 13.20
N VAL A 193 14.77 -30.58 13.59
CA VAL A 193 14.56 -29.27 14.23
C VAL A 193 14.81 -29.39 15.73
N ASP A 194 15.63 -28.49 16.28
CA ASP A 194 15.73 -28.27 17.72
C ASP A 194 14.43 -27.64 18.23
N LEU A 195 13.50 -28.51 18.66
CA LEU A 195 12.20 -28.11 19.13
C LEU A 195 12.28 -27.29 20.43
N ASP A 196 13.20 -27.60 21.34
CA ASP A 196 13.34 -26.86 22.59
C ASP A 196 13.74 -25.40 22.31
N SER A 197 14.72 -25.16 21.44
CA SER A 197 15.11 -23.80 21.05
C SER A 197 14.05 -23.08 20.20
N LEU A 198 13.30 -23.81 19.36
CA LEU A 198 12.15 -23.24 18.64
C LEU A 198 11.05 -22.79 19.61
N MET A 199 10.71 -23.63 20.60
CA MET A 199 9.65 -23.35 21.57
C MET A 199 10.00 -22.21 22.54
N HIS A 200 11.28 -21.94 22.77
CA HIS A 200 11.77 -20.74 23.48
C HIS A 200 11.84 -19.47 22.62
N SER A 201 11.45 -19.51 21.35
CA SER A 201 11.40 -18.32 20.50
C SER A 201 10.33 -17.33 20.96
N ARG A 202 10.74 -16.06 21.09
CA ARG A 202 9.86 -14.95 21.44
C ARG A 202 8.99 -14.55 20.25
N LEU A 203 7.69 -14.46 20.49
CA LEU A 203 6.67 -13.94 19.59
C LEU A 203 6.00 -12.72 20.21
N TYR A 204 5.46 -11.85 19.36
CA TYR A 204 4.83 -10.59 19.76
C TYR A 204 3.40 -10.57 19.22
N LEU A 205 2.46 -10.96 20.08
CA LEU A 205 1.05 -11.11 19.74
C LEU A 205 0.20 -10.23 20.67
N PRO A 206 -0.95 -9.69 20.20
CA PRO A 206 -1.93 -9.09 21.08
C PRO A 206 -2.70 -10.17 21.86
N ASP A 207 -3.52 -9.78 22.84
CA ASP A 207 -4.37 -10.72 23.56
C ASP A 207 -5.45 -11.35 22.66
N LEU A 208 -6.02 -12.47 23.11
CA LEU A 208 -6.99 -13.26 22.35
C LEU A 208 -8.22 -12.45 21.90
N GLN A 209 -8.71 -11.49 22.70
CA GLN A 209 -9.87 -10.70 22.31
C GLN A 209 -9.52 -9.82 21.11
N VAL A 210 -8.38 -9.14 21.16
CA VAL A 210 -7.87 -8.33 20.05
C VAL A 210 -7.56 -9.18 18.81
N GLN A 211 -7.03 -10.41 18.97
CA GLN A 211 -6.84 -11.34 17.85
C GLN A 211 -8.17 -11.66 17.14
N LEU A 212 -9.23 -11.93 17.92
CA LEU A 212 -10.56 -12.26 17.39
C LEU A 212 -11.23 -11.05 16.72
N GLU A 213 -11.10 -9.83 17.27
CA GLU A 213 -11.59 -8.62 16.59
C GLU A 213 -10.82 -8.35 15.28
N ILE A 214 -9.50 -8.56 15.25
CA ILE A 214 -8.71 -8.45 14.01
C ILE A 214 -9.23 -9.44 12.96
N LEU A 215 -9.47 -10.71 13.31
CA LEU A 215 -10.01 -11.69 12.36
C LEU A 215 -11.36 -11.26 11.78
N LYS A 216 -12.28 -10.73 12.59
CA LYS A 216 -13.57 -10.18 12.11
C LYS A 216 -13.35 -9.03 11.13
N ILE A 217 -12.47 -8.08 11.46
CA ILE A 217 -12.15 -6.94 10.59
C ILE A 217 -11.54 -7.42 9.27
N LYS A 218 -10.66 -8.43 9.29
CA LYS A 218 -10.10 -9.03 8.07
C LYS A 218 -11.16 -9.78 7.25
N ALA A 219 -12.13 -10.44 7.89
CA ALA A 219 -13.25 -11.09 7.20
C ALA A 219 -14.14 -10.05 6.47
N LEU A 220 -14.58 -9.00 7.17
CA LEU A 220 -15.34 -7.87 6.60
C LEU A 220 -14.56 -7.17 5.47
N THR A 221 -13.23 -7.08 5.58
CA THR A 221 -12.37 -6.53 4.52
C THR A 221 -12.35 -7.42 3.27
N LYS A 222 -12.26 -8.75 3.43
CA LYS A 222 -12.36 -9.71 2.31
C LYS A 222 -13.73 -9.66 1.64
N GLU A 223 -14.80 -9.54 2.42
CA GLU A 223 -16.19 -9.40 1.95
C GLU A 223 -16.34 -8.13 1.09
N LEU A 224 -15.92 -6.96 1.60
CA LEU A 224 -15.96 -5.69 0.86
C LEU A 224 -15.14 -5.73 -0.44
N ILE A 225 -13.96 -6.38 -0.44
CA ILE A 225 -13.15 -6.57 -1.66
C ILE A 225 -13.90 -7.44 -2.68
N SER A 226 -14.59 -8.49 -2.23
CA SER A 226 -15.43 -9.34 -3.09
C SER A 226 -16.59 -8.56 -3.70
N GLU A 227 -17.32 -7.77 -2.90
CA GLU A 227 -18.39 -6.89 -3.40
C GLU A 227 -17.88 -5.89 -4.44
N LEU A 228 -16.71 -5.27 -4.20
CA LEU A 228 -16.09 -4.32 -5.12
C LEU A 228 -15.64 -4.99 -6.43
N SER A 229 -15.12 -6.22 -6.37
CA SER A 229 -14.75 -7.01 -7.56
C SER A 229 -15.98 -7.39 -8.41
N VAL A 230 -17.06 -7.85 -7.76
CA VAL A 230 -18.34 -8.13 -8.44
C VAL A 230 -18.94 -6.83 -9.02
N PHE A 231 -18.79 -5.70 -8.32
CA PHE A 231 -19.22 -4.41 -8.82
C PHE A 231 -18.42 -3.95 -10.05
N GLU A 232 -17.09 -4.09 -10.03
CA GLU A 232 -16.22 -3.79 -11.17
C GLU A 232 -16.60 -4.60 -12.41
N CYS A 233 -16.80 -5.92 -12.26
CA CYS A 233 -17.28 -6.78 -13.34
C CYS A 233 -18.64 -6.33 -13.92
N ARG A 234 -19.50 -5.72 -13.09
CA ARG A 234 -20.81 -5.18 -13.49
C ARG A 234 -20.75 -3.79 -14.12
N LEU A 235 -19.69 -3.01 -13.89
CA LEU A 235 -19.48 -1.73 -14.60
C LEU A 235 -19.31 -1.96 -16.11
N SER A 236 -18.59 -3.02 -16.48
CA SER A 236 -18.36 -3.43 -17.87
C SER A 236 -19.65 -3.83 -18.62
N THR A 237 -20.70 -4.24 -17.91
CA THR A 237 -21.97 -4.70 -18.50
C THR A 237 -23.13 -3.71 -18.32
N TYR A 238 -23.08 -2.81 -17.33
CA TYR A 238 -24.13 -1.83 -17.07
C TYR A 238 -23.62 -0.43 -16.67
N PRO A 239 -22.99 0.33 -17.60
CA PRO A 239 -22.35 1.61 -17.32
C PRO A 239 -23.33 2.80 -17.16
N LYS A 240 -24.37 2.67 -16.31
CA LYS A 240 -25.30 3.77 -15.97
C LYS A 240 -24.88 4.49 -14.67
N SER A 241 -25.23 5.77 -14.54
CA SER A 241 -24.98 6.59 -13.34
C SER A 241 -23.50 6.78 -12.94
N MET A 242 -22.59 6.77 -13.91
CA MET A 242 -21.13 6.88 -13.72
C MET A 242 -20.68 8.06 -12.84
N THR A 243 -21.36 9.20 -12.89
CA THR A 243 -21.07 10.37 -12.04
C THR A 243 -21.37 10.11 -10.55
N HIS A 244 -22.49 9.47 -10.24
CA HIS A 244 -22.88 9.10 -8.88
C HIS A 244 -22.02 7.96 -8.34
N ILE A 245 -21.68 6.99 -9.19
CA ILE A 245 -20.77 5.89 -8.85
C ILE A 245 -19.37 6.42 -8.52
N ARG A 246 -18.78 7.27 -9.39
CA ARG A 246 -17.49 7.89 -9.10
C ARG A 246 -17.51 8.65 -7.76
N LYS A 247 -18.53 9.50 -7.53
CA LYS A 247 -18.65 10.23 -6.26
C LYS A 247 -18.73 9.31 -5.03
N LYS A 248 -19.38 8.14 -5.12
CA LYS A 248 -19.39 7.15 -4.04
C LYS A 248 -18.04 6.46 -3.86
N LEU A 249 -17.36 6.11 -4.94
CA LEU A 249 -16.04 5.47 -4.88
C LEU A 249 -14.98 6.41 -4.29
N GLU A 250 -14.98 7.70 -4.64
CA GLU A 250 -14.07 8.66 -3.98
C GLU A 250 -14.38 8.76 -2.47
N LEU A 251 -15.66 8.78 -2.05
CA LEU A 251 -16.00 8.78 -0.61
C LEU A 251 -15.53 7.52 0.13
N ILE A 252 -15.59 6.34 -0.51
CA ILE A 252 -15.05 5.10 0.05
C ILE A 252 -13.52 5.16 0.11
N ARG A 253 -12.87 5.69 -0.92
CA ARG A 253 -11.42 5.89 -1.00
C ARG A 253 -10.91 6.83 0.09
N GLU A 254 -11.57 7.98 0.32
CA GLU A 254 -11.23 8.90 1.41
C GLU A 254 -11.45 8.25 2.78
N ALA A 255 -12.53 7.47 2.97
CA ALA A 255 -12.76 6.76 4.22
C ALA A 255 -11.69 5.68 4.51
N VAL A 256 -11.23 4.96 3.48
CA VAL A 256 -10.13 3.99 3.58
C VAL A 256 -8.78 4.69 3.76
N LYS A 257 -8.59 5.90 3.20
CA LYS A 257 -7.41 6.72 3.46
C LYS A 257 -7.36 7.14 4.93
N LEU A 258 -8.42 7.78 5.43
CA LEU A 258 -8.54 8.24 6.81
C LEU A 258 -8.40 7.12 7.85
N ALA A 259 -8.88 5.91 7.54
CA ALA A 259 -8.71 4.73 8.40
C ALA A 259 -7.24 4.27 8.52
N ASN A 260 -6.42 4.53 7.50
CA ASN A 260 -4.99 4.21 7.47
C ASN A 260 -4.09 5.42 7.78
N ASP A 261 -4.62 6.65 7.79
CA ASP A 261 -3.79 7.86 7.70
C ASP A 261 -2.83 8.05 8.89
N SER A 262 -3.18 7.61 10.10
CA SER A 262 -2.22 7.61 11.23
C SER A 262 -0.98 6.77 10.92
N ASP A 263 -1.15 5.53 10.45
CA ASP A 263 -0.03 4.64 10.09
C ASP A 263 0.68 5.08 8.82
N TYR A 264 -0.02 5.65 7.84
CA TYR A 264 0.55 6.21 6.62
C TYR A 264 1.44 7.42 6.92
N ILE A 265 0.95 8.38 7.73
CA ILE A 265 1.72 9.56 8.14
C ILE A 265 2.90 9.13 9.02
N LEU A 266 2.74 8.13 9.91
CA LEU A 266 3.87 7.53 10.62
C LEU A 266 4.90 6.87 9.68
N GLU A 267 4.47 6.26 8.56
CA GLU A 267 5.39 5.73 7.55
C GLU A 267 6.12 6.85 6.78
N LEU A 268 5.43 7.93 6.40
CA LEU A 268 6.05 9.12 5.80
C LEU A 268 7.09 9.73 6.76
N ILE A 269 6.75 9.89 8.03
CA ILE A 269 7.65 10.37 9.09
C ILE A 269 8.89 9.47 9.20
N ARG A 270 8.71 8.13 9.22
CA ARG A 270 9.82 7.14 9.25
C ARG A 270 10.71 7.19 8.00
N ARG A 271 10.16 7.53 6.82
CA ARG A 271 10.93 7.68 5.56
C ARG A 271 11.80 8.95 5.55
N GLY A 272 11.42 9.98 6.30
CA GLY A 272 12.15 11.25 6.41
C GLY A 272 11.94 12.21 5.23
N GLU A 273 12.46 13.43 5.36
CA GLU A 273 12.32 14.47 4.34
C GLU A 273 12.97 14.09 3.00
N SER A 274 12.37 14.54 1.90
CA SER A 274 12.79 14.20 0.53
C SER A 274 12.43 15.29 -0.47
N LYS A 275 12.68 15.04 -1.76
CA LYS A 275 12.24 15.95 -2.83
C LYS A 275 10.72 16.18 -2.81
N ARG A 276 9.93 15.18 -2.40
CA ARG A 276 8.45 15.14 -2.43
C ARG A 276 7.80 15.09 -1.04
N LEU A 277 8.57 15.19 0.04
CA LEU A 277 8.07 15.17 1.42
C LEU A 277 8.86 16.16 2.27
N GLU A 278 8.20 17.02 3.04
CA GLU A 278 8.85 17.99 3.93
C GLU A 278 8.05 18.15 5.23
N PHE A 279 8.75 18.43 6.33
CA PHE A 279 8.16 18.60 7.65
C PHE A 279 8.27 20.07 8.10
N LYS A 280 7.29 20.55 8.87
CA LYS A 280 7.32 21.83 9.57
C LYS A 280 6.74 21.66 10.96
N SER A 281 7.44 22.15 11.97
CA SER A 281 7.03 21.97 13.38
C SER A 281 5.70 22.65 13.74
N THR A 282 5.36 23.73 13.03
CA THR A 282 4.25 24.65 13.30
C THR A 282 3.83 25.36 12.00
N LEU A 283 2.58 25.85 11.93
CA LEU A 283 2.07 26.65 10.82
C LEU A 283 2.50 28.12 10.90
N ARG A 284 2.51 28.69 12.11
CA ARG A 284 2.79 30.12 12.37
C ARG A 284 3.62 30.40 13.61
N MET A 285 3.62 29.51 14.60
CA MET A 285 4.23 29.79 15.89
C MET A 285 5.74 29.53 15.85
N ASN A 286 6.53 30.57 16.10
CA ASN A 286 7.96 30.43 16.30
C ASN A 286 8.20 29.86 17.71
N LEU A 287 8.61 28.59 17.78
CA LEU A 287 8.79 27.83 19.01
C LEU A 287 9.88 28.38 19.95
N ILE A 288 10.77 29.26 19.47
CA ILE A 288 11.80 29.91 20.28
C ILE A 288 11.25 31.17 20.96
N THR A 289 10.40 31.94 20.26
CA THR A 289 9.87 33.23 20.76
C THR A 289 8.50 33.12 21.43
N GLY A 290 7.79 32.00 21.23
CA GLY A 290 6.44 31.77 21.73
C GLY A 290 5.40 32.69 21.09
N LYS A 291 5.65 33.16 19.85
CA LYS A 291 4.80 34.13 19.15
C LYS A 291 4.55 33.72 17.68
N PRO A 292 3.40 34.10 17.10
CA PRO A 292 3.19 34.03 15.66
C PRO A 292 4.26 34.84 14.91
N ASP A 293 4.78 34.27 13.83
CA ASP A 293 5.91 34.79 13.07
C ASP A 293 5.67 34.50 11.57
N TRP A 294 5.59 35.57 10.78
CA TRP A 294 5.35 35.49 9.33
C TRP A 294 6.40 34.63 8.61
N ASN A 295 7.63 34.53 9.12
CA ASN A 295 8.67 33.70 8.51
C ASN A 295 8.32 32.20 8.57
N ILE A 296 7.50 31.77 9.53
CA ILE A 296 7.01 30.38 9.66
C ILE A 296 5.87 30.13 8.65
N GLU A 297 4.90 31.04 8.58
CA GLU A 297 3.79 30.96 7.61
C GLU A 297 4.31 31.03 6.16
N HIS A 298 5.26 31.93 5.90
CA HIS A 298 5.98 32.02 4.64
C HIS A 298 6.73 30.73 4.29
N ALA A 299 7.42 30.10 5.25
CA ALA A 299 8.13 28.84 5.01
C ALA A 299 7.19 27.68 4.62
N VAL A 300 5.97 27.63 5.17
CA VAL A 300 4.92 26.69 4.75
C VAL A 300 4.45 27.00 3.32
N LEU A 301 4.03 28.25 3.07
CA LEU A 301 3.48 28.67 1.77
C LEU A 301 4.52 28.57 0.62
N LYS A 302 5.77 28.90 0.91
CA LYS A 302 6.93 28.73 0.03
C LYS A 302 7.09 27.28 -0.43
N THR A 303 6.95 26.32 0.48
CA THR A 303 7.08 24.90 0.15
C THR A 303 5.87 24.37 -0.63
N ILE A 304 4.65 24.86 -0.35
CA ILE A 304 3.46 24.59 -1.20
C ILE A 304 3.70 25.08 -2.63
N VAL A 305 4.06 26.35 -2.83
CA VAL A 305 4.34 26.92 -4.17
C VAL A 305 5.50 26.20 -4.86
N ALA A 306 6.53 25.79 -4.11
CA ALA A 306 7.62 24.97 -4.63
C ALA A 306 7.17 23.60 -5.16
N TYR A 307 6.21 22.93 -4.50
CA TYR A 307 5.64 21.67 -5.00
C TYR A 307 4.74 21.87 -6.22
N LEU A 308 3.86 22.87 -6.18
CA LEU A 308 2.96 23.21 -7.31
C LEU A 308 3.77 23.44 -8.59
N ASN A 309 4.87 24.18 -8.53
CA ASN A 309 5.69 24.52 -9.69
C ASN A 309 6.58 23.39 -10.26
N THR A 310 6.81 22.30 -9.52
CA THR A 310 7.76 21.25 -9.95
C THR A 310 7.09 19.95 -10.36
N ASP A 311 6.66 19.19 -9.36
CA ASP A 311 6.47 17.74 -9.40
C ASP A 311 5.28 17.29 -8.52
N GLY A 312 4.77 18.19 -7.67
CA GLY A 312 3.93 17.87 -6.52
C GLY A 312 4.71 17.26 -5.34
N GLY A 313 4.05 17.13 -4.19
CA GLY A 313 4.62 16.59 -2.95
C GLY A 313 3.76 16.87 -1.73
N ILE A 314 4.08 16.21 -0.62
CA ILE A 314 3.36 16.27 0.65
C ILE A 314 4.12 17.16 1.63
N LEU A 315 3.42 18.09 2.30
CA LEU A 315 3.93 18.87 3.42
C LEU A 315 3.20 18.45 4.70
N LEU A 316 3.94 18.08 5.74
CA LEU A 316 3.39 17.78 7.07
C LEU A 316 3.66 18.93 8.02
N VAL A 317 2.61 19.51 8.62
CA VAL A 317 2.73 20.60 9.60
C VAL A 317 2.27 20.12 10.99
N GLY A 318 3.10 20.37 12.00
CA GLY A 318 3.03 19.71 13.31
C GLY A 318 4.04 18.58 13.47
N VAL A 319 5.07 18.50 12.63
CA VAL A 319 6.12 17.46 12.68
C VAL A 319 7.50 18.12 12.79
N SER A 320 8.31 17.68 13.75
CA SER A 320 9.67 18.20 13.94
C SER A 320 10.67 17.63 12.92
N ASN A 321 11.80 18.32 12.73
CA ASN A 321 12.91 17.85 11.88
C ASN A 321 13.50 16.48 12.31
N SER A 322 13.20 16.00 13.52
CA SER A 322 13.59 14.67 14.02
C SER A 322 12.48 13.62 13.91
N GLY A 323 11.36 13.94 13.25
CA GLY A 323 10.22 13.04 13.06
C GLY A 323 9.29 12.90 14.28
N GLU A 324 9.29 13.88 15.19
CA GLU A 324 8.37 13.90 16.33
C GLU A 324 7.04 14.59 15.94
N ALA A 325 5.91 13.94 16.18
CA ALA A 325 4.58 14.50 15.96
C ALA A 325 4.18 15.46 17.11
N LEU A 326 4.58 16.72 16.98
CA LEU A 326 4.27 17.81 17.92
C LEU A 326 2.80 18.24 17.87
N GLY A 327 2.21 18.17 16.67
CA GLY A 327 0.85 18.59 16.35
C GLY A 327 0.60 20.10 16.36
N ILE A 328 -0.56 20.49 15.83
CA ILE A 328 -0.95 21.90 15.61
C ILE A 328 -1.33 22.67 16.88
N LYS A 329 -1.38 22.02 18.04
CA LYS A 329 -1.76 22.65 19.33
C LYS A 329 -0.82 23.82 19.69
N ASN A 330 0.45 23.71 19.31
CA ASN A 330 1.47 24.75 19.52
C ASN A 330 1.20 26.04 18.73
N ASP A 331 0.39 26.01 17.66
CA ASP A 331 0.02 27.22 16.91
C ASP A 331 -1.00 28.11 17.63
N GLY A 332 -1.52 27.70 18.80
CA GLY A 332 -2.35 28.55 19.65
C GLY A 332 -3.70 28.92 19.04
N PHE A 333 -4.28 28.02 18.25
CA PHE A 333 -5.67 28.14 17.78
C PHE A 333 -6.63 27.49 18.78
N PRO A 334 -7.84 28.05 19.00
CA PRO A 334 -8.79 27.55 19.98
C PRO A 334 -9.67 26.39 19.48
N SER A 335 -9.66 26.10 18.18
CA SER A 335 -10.17 24.85 17.59
C SER A 335 -9.46 24.56 16.27
N GLU A 336 -9.43 23.29 15.90
CA GLU A 336 -8.95 22.77 14.61
C GLU A 336 -9.61 23.48 13.42
N GLU A 337 -10.91 23.76 13.52
CA GLU A 337 -11.67 24.50 12.50
C GLU A 337 -11.09 25.91 12.27
N ARG A 338 -10.63 26.59 13.32
CA ARG A 338 -10.03 27.94 13.21
C ARG A 338 -8.60 27.88 12.71
N PHE A 339 -7.85 26.81 12.99
CA PHE A 339 -6.57 26.54 12.37
C PHE A 339 -6.73 26.32 10.85
N LEU A 340 -7.67 25.46 10.44
CA LEU A 340 -7.97 25.19 9.02
C LEU A 340 -8.53 26.42 8.29
N LEU A 341 -9.37 27.23 8.95
CA LEU A 341 -9.87 28.49 8.41
C LEU A 341 -8.73 29.51 8.17
N HIS A 342 -7.75 29.57 9.08
CA HIS A 342 -6.57 30.41 8.92
C HIS A 342 -5.68 29.91 7.78
N PHE A 343 -5.38 28.61 7.72
CA PHE A 343 -4.63 28.01 6.61
C PHE A 343 -5.30 28.30 5.26
N LYS A 344 -6.61 28.08 5.14
CA LYS A 344 -7.41 28.41 3.95
C LYS A 344 -7.33 29.89 3.56
N GLN A 345 -7.28 30.79 4.55
CA GLN A 345 -7.15 32.22 4.33
C GLN A 345 -5.73 32.60 3.88
N LEU A 346 -4.68 31.95 4.40
CA LEU A 346 -3.31 32.09 3.90
C LEU A 346 -3.19 31.66 2.42
N ILE A 347 -3.73 30.50 2.05
CA ILE A 347 -3.78 30.04 0.64
C ILE A 347 -4.49 31.09 -0.23
N LYS A 348 -5.65 31.59 0.21
CA LYS A 348 -6.44 32.60 -0.52
C LYS A 348 -5.69 33.92 -0.72
N GLN A 349 -4.93 34.38 0.27
CA GLN A 349 -4.20 35.66 0.22
C GLN A 349 -2.89 35.56 -0.57
N HIS A 350 -2.12 34.50 -0.35
CA HIS A 350 -0.72 34.45 -0.77
C HIS A 350 -0.48 33.60 -2.03
N ILE A 351 -1.39 32.68 -2.37
CA ILE A 351 -1.26 31.78 -3.53
C ILE A 351 -2.43 31.99 -4.52
N GLY A 352 -3.64 32.24 -4.02
CA GLY A 352 -4.83 32.50 -4.81
C GLY A 352 -5.71 31.26 -5.01
N LEU A 353 -7.02 31.49 -5.12
CA LEU A 353 -8.03 30.41 -5.11
C LEU A 353 -8.01 29.52 -6.36
N ASN A 354 -7.42 29.97 -7.47
CA ASN A 354 -7.33 29.21 -8.72
C ASN A 354 -6.56 27.89 -8.52
N TYR A 355 -5.59 27.87 -7.60
CA TYR A 355 -4.76 26.70 -7.29
C TYR A 355 -5.30 25.86 -6.12
N ALA A 356 -6.40 26.26 -5.48
CA ALA A 356 -7.01 25.48 -4.40
C ALA A 356 -7.41 24.04 -4.80
N PRO A 357 -7.85 23.73 -6.04
CA PRO A 357 -8.07 22.36 -6.49
C PRO A 357 -6.78 21.51 -6.64
N MET A 358 -5.61 22.11 -6.44
CA MET A 358 -4.30 21.43 -6.45
C MET A 358 -3.70 21.30 -5.04
N ILE A 359 -4.40 21.76 -4.00
CA ILE A 359 -3.92 21.77 -2.61
C ILE A 359 -4.98 21.09 -1.75
N GLU A 360 -4.86 19.77 -1.62
CA GLU A 360 -5.70 18.97 -0.71
C GLU A 360 -5.06 18.94 0.67
N TYR A 361 -5.85 19.09 1.74
CA TYR A 361 -5.34 19.15 3.10
C TYR A 361 -6.34 18.61 4.11
N THR A 362 -5.84 17.91 5.12
CA THR A 362 -6.63 17.33 6.22
C THR A 362 -5.83 17.30 7.51
N LEU A 363 -6.52 17.25 8.65
CA LEU A 363 -5.90 16.92 9.93
C LEU A 363 -5.94 15.40 10.11
N VAL A 364 -4.84 14.85 10.60
CA VAL A 364 -4.66 13.43 10.89
C VAL A 364 -4.22 13.27 12.35
N PRO A 365 -4.91 12.44 13.15
CA PRO A 365 -4.49 12.13 14.51
C PRO A 365 -3.28 11.19 14.49
N VAL A 366 -2.10 11.68 14.90
CA VAL A 366 -0.86 10.91 14.99
C VAL A 366 -0.37 10.90 16.44
N ASN A 367 -0.29 9.74 17.08
CA ASN A 367 0.10 9.57 18.49
C ASN A 367 -0.69 10.47 19.48
N GLY A 368 -1.94 10.84 19.17
CA GLY A 368 -2.78 11.74 19.98
C GLY A 368 -2.59 13.25 19.69
N ASN A 369 -1.84 13.59 18.64
CA ASN A 369 -1.62 14.95 18.17
C ASN A 369 -2.07 15.11 16.71
N GLU A 370 -2.90 16.13 16.47
CA GLU A 370 -3.35 16.47 15.11
C GLU A 370 -2.20 17.06 14.29
N VAL A 371 -1.86 16.38 13.19
CA VAL A 371 -0.88 16.81 12.18
C VAL A 371 -1.66 17.24 10.93
N LEU A 372 -1.32 18.38 10.34
CA LEU A 372 -1.87 18.80 9.05
C LEU A 372 -1.07 18.14 7.93
N GLU A 373 -1.71 17.24 7.19
CA GLU A 373 -1.24 16.80 5.88
C GLU A 373 -1.68 17.82 4.81
N ILE A 374 -0.79 18.14 3.87
CA ILE A 374 -1.08 18.93 2.67
C ILE A 374 -0.50 18.21 1.46
N ASP A 375 -1.33 17.60 0.61
CA ASP A 375 -0.94 17.05 -0.69
C ASP A 375 -1.03 18.14 -1.77
N CYS A 376 0.11 18.50 -2.34
CA CYS A 376 0.24 19.51 -3.38
C CYS A 376 0.40 18.83 -4.75
N LYS A 377 -0.59 18.98 -5.62
CA LYS A 377 -0.57 18.48 -7.01
C LYS A 377 0.15 19.46 -7.93
N LYS A 378 0.86 18.92 -8.92
CA LYS A 378 1.70 19.68 -9.86
C LYS A 378 0.85 20.57 -10.78
N SER A 379 1.06 21.89 -10.73
CA SER A 379 0.40 22.88 -11.58
C SER A 379 0.89 22.84 -13.03
N ASP A 380 -0.02 23.06 -13.98
CA ASP A 380 0.32 23.28 -15.40
C ASP A 380 0.53 24.76 -15.76
N GLU A 381 0.40 25.66 -14.79
CA GLU A 381 0.71 27.09 -14.89
C GLU A 381 1.75 27.51 -13.82
N ALA A 382 2.43 28.63 -14.07
CA ALA A 382 3.42 29.19 -13.15
C ALA A 382 2.76 29.81 -11.91
N VAL A 383 3.01 29.24 -10.73
CA VAL A 383 2.44 29.70 -9.45
C VAL A 383 3.42 30.65 -8.75
N PHE A 384 2.91 31.78 -8.27
CA PHE A 384 3.68 32.78 -7.52
C PHE A 384 3.17 32.88 -6.08
N LEU A 385 4.08 33.13 -5.15
CA LEU A 385 3.79 33.45 -3.76
C LEU A 385 3.80 34.98 -3.59
N LYS A 386 2.69 35.55 -3.11
CA LYS A 386 2.64 36.94 -2.65
C LYS A 386 3.12 37.03 -1.20
N THR A 387 4.03 37.95 -0.93
CA THR A 387 4.57 38.22 0.42
C THR A 387 3.60 39.06 1.27
N ASP A 388 3.97 39.34 2.52
CA ASP A 388 3.35 40.33 3.42
C ASP A 388 3.36 41.76 2.83
N LYS A 389 4.22 42.02 1.83
CA LYS A 389 4.41 43.32 1.17
C LYS A 389 3.82 43.36 -0.25
N ASP A 390 3.07 42.34 -0.64
CA ASP A 390 2.53 42.12 -2.00
C ASP A 390 3.60 42.03 -3.11
N GLU A 391 4.88 41.81 -2.76
CA GLU A 391 5.90 41.35 -3.71
C GLU A 391 5.63 39.90 -4.11
N GLU A 392 5.80 39.57 -5.39
CA GLU A 392 5.65 38.21 -5.91
C GLU A 392 7.00 37.46 -5.99
N GLU A 393 7.00 36.22 -5.52
CA GLU A 393 8.14 35.32 -5.47
C GLU A 393 7.82 33.99 -6.18
N PHE A 394 8.78 33.46 -6.94
CA PHE A 394 8.65 32.15 -7.58
C PHE A 394 9.59 31.13 -6.94
N TYR A 395 9.04 29.97 -6.57
CA TYR A 395 9.77 28.92 -5.86
C TYR A 395 9.68 27.57 -6.56
N ILE A 396 10.75 26.78 -6.47
CA ILE A 396 10.83 25.40 -6.97
C ILE A 396 11.54 24.47 -5.97
N ARG A 397 11.21 23.17 -5.98
CA ARG A 397 11.99 22.13 -5.29
C ARG A 397 13.28 21.79 -6.05
N ILE A 398 14.43 21.93 -5.38
CA ILE A 398 15.72 21.38 -5.80
C ILE A 398 16.23 20.47 -4.67
N GLY A 399 16.23 19.16 -4.90
CA GLY A 399 16.44 18.19 -3.82
C GLY A 399 15.39 18.39 -2.70
N PRO A 400 15.77 18.30 -1.41
CA PRO A 400 14.89 18.58 -0.29
C PRO A 400 14.70 20.09 0.00
N SER A 401 15.21 20.99 -0.86
CA SER A 401 15.18 22.44 -0.61
C SER A 401 14.21 23.19 -1.54
N SER A 402 13.52 24.20 -0.99
CA SER A 402 12.68 25.14 -1.75
C SER A 402 13.49 26.40 -2.10
N GLU A 403 13.77 26.60 -3.40
CA GLU A 403 14.70 27.62 -3.94
C GLU A 403 13.97 28.75 -4.69
N ARG A 404 14.39 30.01 -4.52
CA ARG A 404 13.79 31.18 -5.19
C ARG A 404 14.40 31.35 -6.59
N LEU A 405 13.57 31.48 -7.62
CA LEU A 405 14.02 31.94 -8.93
C LEU A 405 13.63 33.40 -9.16
N ALA A 406 14.53 34.13 -9.83
CA ALA A 406 14.33 35.53 -10.22
C ALA A 406 15.08 35.82 -11.53
N GLY A 407 14.71 36.90 -12.22
CA GLY A 407 15.37 37.36 -13.44
C GLY A 407 15.42 36.30 -14.55
N SER A 408 16.58 36.16 -15.20
CA SER A 408 16.79 35.22 -16.31
C SER A 408 16.49 33.77 -15.95
N LYS A 409 16.85 33.30 -14.75
CA LYS A 409 16.61 31.93 -14.29
C LYS A 409 15.11 31.60 -14.21
N LEU A 410 14.30 32.57 -13.79
CA LEU A 410 12.84 32.43 -13.75
C LEU A 410 12.26 32.30 -15.16
N ILE A 411 12.66 33.20 -16.05
CA ILE A 411 12.19 33.23 -17.45
C ILE A 411 12.58 31.94 -18.18
N GLU A 412 13.82 31.47 -18.03
CA GLU A 412 14.29 30.20 -18.60
C GLU A 412 13.48 29.01 -18.06
N TYR A 413 13.24 28.95 -16.74
CA TYR A 413 12.46 27.88 -16.12
C TYR A 413 11.03 27.86 -16.65
N VAL A 414 10.32 29.00 -16.60
CA VAL A 414 8.93 29.14 -17.04
C VAL A 414 8.77 28.77 -18.51
N ASN A 415 9.65 29.30 -19.38
CA ASN A 415 9.61 29.01 -20.81
C ASN A 415 9.83 27.51 -21.10
N ARG A 416 10.81 26.87 -20.45
CA ARG A 416 11.05 25.42 -20.58
C ARG A 416 9.93 24.57 -19.98
N ARG A 417 9.26 25.05 -18.93
CA ARG A 417 8.29 24.28 -18.14
C ARG A 417 6.87 24.29 -18.72
N TYR A 418 6.45 25.44 -19.27
CA TYR A 418 5.03 25.74 -19.55
C TYR A 418 4.73 26.15 -20.99
N SER A 419 5.65 26.80 -21.73
CA SER A 419 5.38 27.36 -23.08
C SER A 419 5.13 26.33 -24.18
N GLY A 420 5.14 25.03 -23.87
CA GLY A 420 4.77 23.94 -24.80
C GLY A 420 3.35 23.40 -24.60
N ARG A 421 2.47 24.08 -23.84
CA ARG A 421 1.13 23.59 -23.46
C ARG A 421 -0.03 24.53 -23.77
N SER A 422 0.20 25.66 -24.44
CA SER A 422 -0.86 26.54 -24.94
C SER A 422 -1.39 26.04 -26.28
N GLY A 423 -2.43 25.19 -26.24
CA GLY A 423 -3.11 24.63 -27.42
C GLY A 423 -4.57 24.30 -27.12
#